data_AF-A0A2T1NBT4-F1
#
_entry.id   AF-A0A2T1NBT4-F1
#
_cell.length_a   1.000
_cell.length_b   1.000
_cell.length_c   1.000
_cell.angle_alpha   90.00
_cell.angle_beta   90.00
_cell.angle_gamma   90.00
#
_symmetry.space_group_name_H-M   'P 1'
#
loop_
_entity.id
_entity.type
_entity.pdbx_description
1 polymer ?
#
loop_
_entity_poly.entity_id
_entity_poly.type
_entity_poly.pdbx_seq_one_letter_code
_entity_poly.pdbx_strand_id
1 'polypeptide(L)'
;MKKSVFALLLCVFVTSFSWSQEWLTSFKFAKRLALMEDKMILAVWENSASYAYPVLIEDNKGVKYEVKLFEDENANKLVWEYFVPVIISESNYDDLAAEYLTDKNYKYKDRFNDDFLKVMDPNGNIINTGFQDEYGILNLTRLIRSYALNLSFLKSEMTGYFENKSFSSAFRLAVKYLDFATYAKEDVKKEIVNLSDIYMNEAKTLLEKSNFDNKSALTQKIELLDLNKDLILGRDRKVYRALKKTNETSIDKINKSLYAFLQYASLKGIGKIEESLKWQDQVSQNDLNKIKFLVK
;
A
#
# COMPACT_ATOMS: atom_id res chain seq x y z
N MET A 1 -25.30 50.14 7.56
CA MET A 1 -25.92 49.09 8.40
C MET A 1 -26.10 47.74 7.69
N LYS A 2 -26.62 47.66 6.45
CA LYS A 2 -26.81 46.36 5.75
C LYS A 2 -25.52 45.59 5.40
N LYS A 3 -24.43 46.28 5.03
CA LYS A 3 -23.15 45.63 4.67
C LYS A 3 -22.35 45.14 5.90
N SER A 4 -22.44 45.86 7.00
CA SER A 4 -21.75 45.54 8.27
C SER A 4 -22.35 44.29 8.95
N VAL A 5 -23.68 44.13 8.87
CA VAL A 5 -24.38 42.94 9.37
C VAL A 5 -24.06 41.70 8.55
N PHE A 6 -23.91 41.84 7.22
CA PHE A 6 -23.55 40.74 6.33
C PHE A 6 -22.11 40.26 6.54
N ALA A 7 -21.18 41.18 6.79
CA ALA A 7 -19.79 40.83 7.14
C ALA A 7 -19.71 40.13 8.50
N LEU A 8 -20.53 40.53 9.49
CA LEU A 8 -20.59 39.88 10.79
C LEU A 8 -21.19 38.45 10.70
N LEU A 9 -22.23 38.26 9.89
CA LEU A 9 -22.82 36.95 9.60
C LEU A 9 -21.84 36.02 8.86
N LEU A 10 -21.00 36.56 7.98
CA LEU A 10 -19.95 35.79 7.30
C LEU A 10 -18.84 35.36 8.27
N CYS A 11 -18.43 36.23 9.21
CA CYS A 11 -17.43 35.89 10.22
C CYS A 11 -17.91 34.85 11.24
N VAL A 12 -19.20 34.87 11.61
CA VAL A 12 -19.77 33.88 12.55
C VAL A 12 -19.89 32.48 11.92
N PHE A 13 -20.01 32.39 10.59
CA PHE A 13 -20.00 31.10 9.89
C PHE A 13 -18.62 30.44 9.84
N VAL A 14 -17.53 31.23 9.92
CA VAL A 14 -16.15 30.71 9.85
C VAL A 14 -15.64 30.24 11.21
N THR A 15 -16.29 30.62 12.32
CA THR A 15 -15.74 30.40 13.67
C THR A 15 -16.30 29.20 14.46
N SER A 16 -17.20 28.38 13.91
CA SER A 16 -17.93 27.46 14.80
C SER A 16 -18.36 26.10 14.22
N PHE A 17 -17.49 25.38 13.50
CA PHE A 17 -17.60 23.92 13.44
C PHE A 17 -16.21 23.28 13.42
N SER A 18 -15.46 23.43 14.51
CA SER A 18 -14.33 22.52 14.83
C SER A 18 -14.85 21.27 15.54
N TRP A 19 -15.97 20.73 15.06
CA TRP A 19 -16.42 19.40 15.47
C TRP A 19 -15.58 18.43 14.64
N SER A 20 -14.89 17.50 15.31
CA SER A 20 -14.20 16.44 14.58
C SER A 20 -15.18 15.76 13.64
N GLN A 21 -14.79 15.59 12.37
CA GLN A 21 -15.67 14.98 11.37
C GLN A 21 -16.07 13.56 11.82
N GLU A 22 -17.33 13.20 11.68
CA GLU A 22 -17.79 11.84 11.98
C GLU A 22 -17.20 10.84 10.99
N TRP A 23 -16.97 9.60 11.42
CA TRP A 23 -16.49 8.55 10.53
C TRP A 23 -17.50 8.32 9.40
N LEU A 24 -16.98 8.06 8.19
CA LEU A 24 -17.84 7.77 7.05
C LEU A 24 -18.56 6.45 7.24
N THR A 25 -19.77 6.31 6.71
CA THR A 25 -20.50 5.02 6.68
C THR A 25 -20.55 4.41 5.27
N SER A 26 -20.23 5.21 4.24
CA SER A 26 -20.18 4.75 2.85
C SER A 26 -18.75 4.39 2.45
N PHE A 27 -18.45 3.09 2.37
CA PHE A 27 -17.15 2.61 1.88
C PHE A 27 -16.83 3.09 0.47
N LYS A 28 -17.84 3.15 -0.41
CA LYS A 28 -17.68 3.69 -1.77
C LYS A 28 -17.23 5.16 -1.77
N PHE A 29 -17.80 5.98 -0.87
CA PHE A 29 -17.39 7.38 -0.74
C PHE A 29 -15.99 7.50 -0.13
N ALA A 30 -15.70 6.72 0.91
CA ALA A 30 -14.38 6.67 1.54
C ALA A 30 -13.27 6.36 0.52
N LYS A 31 -13.47 5.37 -0.36
CA LYS A 31 -12.53 5.04 -1.45
C LYS A 31 -12.25 6.22 -2.38
N ARG A 32 -13.30 6.97 -2.77
CA ARG A 32 -13.15 8.16 -3.63
C ARG A 32 -12.43 9.30 -2.92
N LEU A 33 -12.77 9.55 -1.67
CA LEU A 33 -12.12 10.59 -0.87
C LEU A 33 -10.63 10.26 -0.64
N ALA A 34 -10.32 9.00 -0.35
CA ALA A 34 -8.94 8.52 -0.18
C ALA A 34 -8.09 8.73 -1.44
N LEU A 35 -8.65 8.50 -2.63
CA LEU A 35 -7.99 8.83 -3.90
C LEU A 35 -7.76 10.34 -4.10
N MET A 36 -8.73 11.16 -3.68
CA MET A 36 -8.64 12.61 -3.85
C MET A 36 -7.57 13.21 -2.91
N GLU A 37 -7.53 12.75 -1.67
CA GLU A 37 -6.63 13.23 -0.62
C GLU A 37 -5.26 12.53 -0.60
N ASP A 38 -5.04 11.54 -1.47
CA ASP A 38 -3.82 10.72 -1.50
C ASP A 38 -3.52 10.03 -0.15
N LYS A 39 -4.58 9.59 0.54
CA LYS A 39 -4.53 8.95 1.86
C LYS A 39 -4.94 7.47 1.80
N MET A 40 -4.47 6.70 2.78
CA MET A 40 -5.00 5.38 3.06
C MET A 40 -6.37 5.49 3.78
N ILE A 41 -7.16 4.42 3.70
CA ILE A 41 -8.43 4.29 4.42
C ILE A 41 -8.16 3.59 5.76
N LEU A 42 -8.78 4.08 6.83
CA LEU A 42 -8.85 3.36 8.10
C LEU A 42 -10.28 2.84 8.27
N ALA A 43 -10.44 1.54 8.12
CA ALA A 43 -11.74 0.87 8.14
C ALA A 43 -11.92 0.02 9.40
N VAL A 44 -13.17 -0.08 9.84
CA VAL A 44 -13.59 -0.95 10.94
C VAL A 44 -14.98 -1.49 10.63
N TRP A 45 -15.30 -2.70 11.10
CA TRP A 45 -16.65 -3.23 10.99
C TRP A 45 -17.58 -2.54 11.99
N GLU A 46 -18.85 -2.39 11.60
CA GLU A 46 -19.87 -1.70 12.38
C GLU A 46 -20.04 -2.27 13.79
N ASN A 47 -20.01 -3.59 13.95
CA ASN A 47 -20.08 -4.20 15.28
C ASN A 47 -18.88 -3.79 16.15
N SER A 48 -17.67 -3.74 15.58
CA SER A 48 -16.47 -3.33 16.33
C SER A 48 -16.49 -1.85 16.72
N ALA A 49 -17.26 -1.01 16.00
CA ALA A 49 -17.47 0.39 16.34
C ALA A 49 -18.58 0.62 17.37
N SER A 50 -19.39 -0.39 17.69
CA SER A 50 -20.56 -0.26 18.59
C SER A 50 -20.20 -0.26 20.08
N TYR A 51 -18.99 -0.69 20.45
CA TYR A 51 -18.48 -0.70 21.82
C TYR A 51 -17.29 0.24 22.01
N ALA A 52 -16.92 0.50 23.26
CA ALA A 52 -15.73 1.29 23.57
C ALA A 52 -14.49 0.60 23.00
N TYR A 53 -13.86 1.22 22.00
CA TYR A 53 -12.68 0.69 21.31
C TYR A 53 -11.42 1.36 21.86
N PRO A 54 -10.70 0.76 22.83
CA PRO A 54 -9.54 1.38 23.44
C PRO A 54 -8.35 1.39 22.48
N VAL A 55 -7.66 2.53 22.43
CA VAL A 55 -6.40 2.69 21.70
C VAL A 55 -5.37 3.43 22.55
N LEU A 56 -4.10 3.09 22.36
CA LEU A 56 -2.97 3.83 22.92
C LEU A 56 -2.55 4.93 21.95
N ILE A 57 -2.42 6.15 22.48
CA ILE A 57 -1.78 7.27 21.80
C ILE A 57 -0.50 7.61 22.56
N GLU A 58 0.57 7.81 21.81
CA GLU A 58 1.88 8.22 22.32
C GLU A 58 2.08 9.72 22.11
N ASP A 59 2.40 10.44 23.19
CA ASP A 59 2.72 11.87 23.14
C ASP A 59 4.13 12.15 22.60
N ASN A 60 4.49 13.44 22.51
CA ASN A 60 5.80 13.87 22.03
C ASN A 60 6.98 13.48 22.94
N LYS A 61 6.72 13.03 24.18
CA LYS A 61 7.71 12.55 25.15
C LYS A 61 7.78 11.01 25.18
N GLY A 62 6.98 10.31 24.37
CA GLY A 62 6.91 8.86 24.33
C GLY A 62 6.00 8.25 25.39
N VAL A 63 5.22 9.05 26.12
CA VAL A 63 4.26 8.57 27.12
C VAL A 63 3.01 8.09 26.41
N LYS A 64 2.62 6.84 26.68
CA LYS A 64 1.42 6.21 26.13
C LYS A 64 0.24 6.44 27.08
N TYR A 65 -0.89 6.88 26.55
CA TYR A 65 -2.16 7.00 27.27
C TYR A 65 -3.28 6.30 26.48
N GLU A 66 -4.21 5.70 27.22
CA GLU A 66 -5.35 4.99 26.65
C GLU A 66 -6.54 5.95 26.48
N VAL A 67 -7.16 5.91 25.31
CA VAL A 67 -8.40 6.64 25.00
C VAL A 67 -9.36 5.72 24.25
N LYS A 68 -10.63 6.10 24.23
CA LYS A 68 -11.64 5.40 23.43
C LYS A 68 -11.74 6.04 22.05
N LEU A 69 -11.42 5.29 21.01
CA LEU A 69 -11.25 5.80 19.64
C LEU A 69 -12.45 6.60 19.12
N PHE A 70 -13.67 6.11 19.35
CA PHE A 70 -14.91 6.70 18.82
C PHE A 70 -15.51 7.77 19.74
N GLU A 71 -15.07 7.87 21.00
CA GLU A 71 -15.56 8.86 21.97
C GLU A 71 -14.59 10.04 22.16
N ASP A 72 -13.29 9.84 21.91
CA ASP A 72 -12.25 10.85 22.11
C ASP A 72 -12.06 11.73 20.87
N GLU A 73 -12.31 13.04 21.02
CA GLU A 73 -12.22 14.01 19.93
C GLU A 73 -10.80 14.16 19.36
N ASN A 74 -9.76 14.03 20.20
CA ASN A 74 -8.37 14.15 19.75
C ASN A 74 -7.93 12.92 18.97
N ALA A 75 -8.36 11.72 19.40
CA ALA A 75 -8.16 10.49 18.64
C ALA A 75 -8.81 10.58 17.26
N ASN A 76 -10.05 11.06 17.19
CA ASN A 76 -10.77 11.21 15.91
C ASN A 76 -10.09 12.24 14.99
N LYS A 77 -9.65 13.40 15.52
CA LYS A 77 -8.87 14.39 14.74
C LYS A 77 -7.58 13.78 14.19
N LEU A 78 -6.86 13.02 15.01
CA LEU A 78 -5.63 12.36 14.61
C LEU A 78 -5.89 11.34 13.49
N VAL A 79 -6.97 10.58 13.57
CA VAL A 79 -7.35 9.65 12.48
C VAL A 79 -7.60 10.39 11.18
N TRP A 80 -8.41 11.47 11.18
CA TRP A 80 -8.72 12.25 9.98
C TRP A 80 -7.50 12.96 9.35
N GLU A 81 -6.54 13.35 10.18
CA GLU A 81 -5.28 13.94 9.71
C GLU A 81 -4.53 12.97 8.79
N TYR A 82 -4.46 11.70 9.16
CA TYR A 82 -3.60 10.69 8.51
C TYR A 82 -4.33 9.70 7.60
N PHE A 83 -5.63 9.52 7.78
CA PHE A 83 -6.43 8.53 7.08
C PHE A 83 -7.78 9.09 6.65
N VAL A 84 -8.48 8.35 5.78
CA VAL A 84 -9.92 8.49 5.56
C VAL A 84 -10.64 7.43 6.40
N PRO A 85 -11.28 7.79 7.52
CA PRO A 85 -11.96 6.82 8.38
C PRO A 85 -13.32 6.39 7.85
N VAL A 86 -13.63 5.10 8.01
CA VAL A 86 -14.92 4.53 7.61
C VAL A 86 -15.34 3.38 8.54
N ILE A 87 -16.60 3.41 8.96
CA ILE A 87 -17.30 2.29 9.58
C ILE A 87 -18.05 1.55 8.47
N ILE A 88 -17.71 0.28 8.26
CA ILE A 88 -18.30 -0.56 7.22
C ILE A 88 -19.43 -1.36 7.83
N SER A 89 -20.64 -1.25 7.25
CA SER A 89 -21.79 -2.04 7.71
C SER A 89 -21.55 -3.54 7.52
N GLU A 90 -21.99 -4.33 8.50
CA GLU A 90 -21.97 -5.80 8.43
C GLU A 90 -22.77 -6.33 7.24
N SER A 91 -23.80 -5.59 6.81
CA SER A 91 -24.61 -5.94 5.64
C SER A 91 -23.82 -5.99 4.33
N ASN A 92 -22.64 -5.34 4.29
CA ASN A 92 -21.74 -5.36 3.14
C ASN A 92 -20.76 -6.55 3.17
N TYR A 93 -20.75 -7.37 4.24
CA TYR A 93 -19.73 -8.40 4.43
C TYR A 93 -19.65 -9.38 3.25
N ASP A 94 -20.78 -9.93 2.80
CA ASP A 94 -20.79 -10.95 1.75
C ASP A 94 -20.23 -10.42 0.42
N ASP A 95 -20.64 -9.22 0.03
CA ASP A 95 -20.17 -8.55 -1.19
C ASP A 95 -18.66 -8.25 -1.13
N LEU A 96 -18.19 -7.72 0.00
CA LEU A 96 -16.78 -7.41 0.20
C LEU A 96 -15.94 -8.67 0.34
N ALA A 97 -16.47 -9.74 0.95
CA ALA A 97 -15.79 -11.01 1.05
C ALA A 97 -15.57 -11.63 -0.34
N ALA A 98 -16.60 -11.60 -1.19
CA ALA A 98 -16.50 -12.05 -2.57
C ALA A 98 -15.45 -11.25 -3.36
N GLU A 99 -15.42 -9.91 -3.19
CA GLU A 99 -14.45 -9.04 -3.89
C GLU A 99 -13.02 -9.22 -3.37
N TYR A 100 -12.80 -9.24 -2.05
CA TYR A 100 -11.47 -9.07 -1.46
C TYR A 100 -10.85 -10.36 -0.88
N LEU A 101 -11.58 -11.46 -0.69
CA LEU A 101 -11.03 -12.68 -0.07
C LEU A 101 -10.64 -13.79 -1.05
N THR A 102 -11.05 -13.68 -2.31
CA THR A 102 -10.70 -14.63 -3.36
C THR A 102 -9.17 -14.74 -3.51
N ASP A 103 -8.66 -15.97 -3.47
CA ASP A 103 -7.23 -16.31 -3.55
C ASP A 103 -6.31 -15.64 -2.51
N LYS A 104 -6.88 -15.13 -1.41
CA LYS A 104 -6.10 -14.56 -0.32
C LYS A 104 -5.59 -15.62 0.65
N ASN A 105 -4.43 -15.35 1.22
CA ASN A 105 -3.85 -16.17 2.27
C ASN A 105 -4.64 -16.06 3.59
N TYR A 106 -4.38 -17.00 4.51
CA TYR A 106 -5.05 -17.06 5.80
C TYR A 106 -4.93 -15.75 6.60
N LYS A 107 -3.74 -15.15 6.69
CA LYS A 107 -3.53 -13.91 7.46
C LYS A 107 -4.34 -12.73 6.96
N TYR A 108 -4.50 -12.62 5.64
CA TYR A 108 -5.32 -11.58 5.04
C TYR A 108 -6.81 -11.82 5.35
N LYS A 109 -7.29 -13.06 5.22
CA LYS A 109 -8.66 -13.44 5.57
C LYS A 109 -8.96 -13.20 7.04
N ASP A 110 -8.02 -13.56 7.92
CA ASP A 110 -8.11 -13.33 9.36
C ASP A 110 -8.23 -11.82 9.67
N ARG A 111 -7.32 -11.00 9.11
CA ARG A 111 -7.38 -9.53 9.27
C ARG A 111 -8.65 -8.90 8.69
N PHE A 112 -9.18 -9.44 7.60
CA PHE A 112 -10.44 -8.97 7.04
C PHE A 112 -11.61 -9.28 7.98
N ASN A 113 -11.64 -10.48 8.57
CA ASN A 113 -12.76 -10.95 9.40
C ASN A 113 -12.74 -10.43 10.85
N ASP A 114 -11.56 -10.09 11.38
CA ASP A 114 -11.41 -9.73 12.79
C ASP A 114 -12.02 -8.35 13.14
N ASP A 115 -12.02 -8.01 14.42
CA ASP A 115 -12.51 -6.71 14.94
C ASP A 115 -11.46 -5.59 14.89
N PHE A 116 -10.26 -5.86 14.39
CA PHE A 116 -9.19 -4.87 14.41
C PHE A 116 -9.36 -3.82 13.31
N LEU A 117 -8.79 -2.64 13.51
CA LEU A 117 -8.71 -1.63 12.46
C LEU A 117 -7.98 -2.18 11.23
N LYS A 118 -8.57 -1.99 10.05
CA LYS A 118 -7.97 -2.32 8.76
C LYS A 118 -7.46 -1.07 8.10
N VAL A 119 -6.18 -1.03 7.78
CA VAL A 119 -5.63 0.01 6.90
C VAL A 119 -5.72 -0.52 5.47
N MET A 120 -6.47 0.18 4.63
CA MET A 120 -6.72 -0.21 3.25
C MET A 120 -6.20 0.84 2.29
N ASP A 121 -5.77 0.41 1.10
CA ASP A 121 -5.54 1.36 0.02
C ASP A 121 -6.88 1.84 -0.58
N PRO A 122 -6.87 2.88 -1.43
CA PRO A 122 -8.11 3.43 -1.99
C PRO A 122 -8.90 2.45 -2.88
N ASN A 123 -8.28 1.33 -3.27
CA ASN A 123 -8.93 0.26 -4.00
C ASN A 123 -9.50 -0.84 -3.08
N GLY A 124 -9.31 -0.73 -1.77
CA GLY A 124 -9.92 -1.56 -0.74
C GLY A 124 -9.06 -2.72 -0.25
N ASN A 125 -7.81 -2.84 -0.72
CA ASN A 125 -6.93 -3.93 -0.29
C ASN A 125 -6.25 -3.59 1.04
N ILE A 126 -6.29 -4.54 1.98
CA ILE A 126 -5.73 -4.38 3.33
C ILE A 126 -4.21 -4.51 3.32
N ILE A 127 -3.52 -3.57 3.94
CA ILE A 127 -2.06 -3.59 4.06
C ILE A 127 -1.57 -4.12 5.42
N ASN A 128 -2.25 -3.79 6.53
CA ASN A 128 -1.78 -4.06 7.90
C ASN A 128 -2.04 -5.50 8.39
N THR A 129 -1.89 -6.49 7.50
CA THR A 129 -2.08 -7.93 7.80
C THR A 129 -1.03 -8.50 8.76
N GLY A 130 0.13 -7.85 8.89
CA GLY A 130 1.22 -8.23 9.80
C GLY A 130 1.26 -7.43 11.11
N PHE A 131 0.46 -6.37 11.23
CA PHE A 131 0.47 -5.52 12.43
C PHE A 131 -0.04 -6.31 13.62
N GLN A 132 0.63 -6.20 14.76
CA GLN A 132 0.24 -6.89 15.99
C GLN A 132 0.28 -5.92 17.15
N ASP A 133 -0.75 -5.92 17.98
CA ASP A 133 -0.82 -5.03 19.13
C ASP A 133 0.11 -5.47 20.25
N GLU A 134 0.76 -4.50 20.87
CA GLU A 134 1.58 -4.72 22.05
C GLU A 134 0.60 -4.80 23.23
N TYR A 135 0.39 -6.00 23.78
CA TYR A 135 -0.47 -6.23 24.96
C TYR A 135 -1.99 -6.14 24.71
N GLY A 136 -2.44 -6.33 23.47
CA GLY A 136 -3.87 -6.47 23.14
C GLY A 136 -4.66 -5.15 23.05
N ILE A 137 -4.00 -3.99 23.22
CA ILE A 137 -4.58 -2.68 22.93
C ILE A 137 -3.85 -2.07 21.74
N LEU A 138 -4.62 -1.60 20.76
CA LEU A 138 -4.05 -1.05 19.54
C LEU A 138 -3.29 0.25 19.79
N ASN A 139 -2.03 0.31 19.34
CA ASN A 139 -1.27 1.55 19.37
C ASN A 139 -1.50 2.36 18.09
N LEU A 140 -2.35 3.39 18.20
CA LEU A 140 -2.76 4.23 17.07
C LEU A 140 -1.57 5.04 16.52
N THR A 141 -0.72 5.58 17.39
CA THR A 141 0.47 6.33 16.95
C THR A 141 1.41 5.45 16.13
N ARG A 142 1.62 4.19 16.53
CA ARG A 142 2.42 3.23 15.77
C ARG A 142 1.75 2.86 14.45
N LEU A 143 0.44 2.61 14.46
CA LEU A 143 -0.33 2.32 13.25
C LEU A 143 -0.18 3.45 12.21
N ILE A 144 -0.31 4.71 12.65
CA ILE A 144 -0.11 5.90 11.81
C ILE A 144 1.33 5.95 11.27
N ARG A 145 2.33 5.87 12.15
CA ARG A 145 3.76 5.97 11.75
C ARG A 145 4.19 4.93 10.73
N SER A 146 3.54 3.76 10.74
CA SER A 146 3.79 2.65 9.81
C SER A 146 2.93 2.76 8.53
N TYR A 147 1.62 3.01 8.64
CA TYR A 147 0.69 2.84 7.50
C TYR A 147 -0.01 4.10 7.00
N ALA A 148 0.21 5.29 7.58
CA ALA A 148 -0.25 6.55 7.00
C ALA A 148 0.61 6.94 5.77
N LEU A 149 0.56 6.09 4.74
CA LEU A 149 1.35 6.23 3.53
C LEU A 149 0.79 7.38 2.69
N ASN A 150 1.65 8.30 2.28
CA ASN A 150 1.30 9.32 1.30
C ASN A 150 1.25 8.68 -0.09
N LEU A 151 0.06 8.64 -0.69
CA LEU A 151 -0.19 7.94 -1.96
C LEU A 151 0.00 8.83 -3.19
N SER A 152 0.47 10.07 -3.05
CA SER A 152 0.69 10.98 -4.18
C SER A 152 1.61 10.39 -5.25
N PHE A 153 2.61 9.60 -4.82
CA PHE A 153 3.49 8.87 -5.74
C PHE A 153 2.76 7.79 -6.56
N LEU A 154 1.68 7.21 -6.03
CA LEU A 154 0.87 6.16 -6.66
C LEU A 154 -0.36 6.72 -7.39
N LYS A 155 -0.66 8.01 -7.26
CA LYS A 155 -1.94 8.61 -7.63
C LYS A 155 -2.41 8.25 -9.04
N SER A 156 -1.55 8.43 -10.04
CA SER A 156 -1.93 8.17 -11.43
C SER A 156 -2.26 6.70 -11.68
N GLU A 157 -1.45 5.77 -11.19
CA GLU A 157 -1.66 4.34 -11.37
C GLU A 157 -2.85 3.83 -10.53
N MET A 158 -3.03 4.38 -9.32
CA MET A 158 -4.14 4.07 -8.42
C MET A 158 -5.47 4.50 -9.01
N THR A 159 -5.57 5.73 -9.50
CA THR A 159 -6.76 6.26 -10.19
C THR A 159 -7.04 5.46 -11.45
N GLY A 160 -6.01 5.18 -12.26
CA GLY A 160 -6.18 4.39 -13.49
C GLY A 160 -6.74 2.98 -13.25
N TYR A 161 -6.32 2.31 -12.17
CA TYR A 161 -6.91 1.03 -11.78
C TYR A 161 -8.32 1.19 -11.20
N PHE A 162 -8.55 2.19 -10.35
CA PHE A 162 -9.87 2.44 -9.75
C PHE A 162 -10.95 2.71 -10.81
N GLU A 163 -10.61 3.46 -11.86
CA GLU A 163 -11.52 3.81 -12.94
C GLU A 163 -11.74 2.66 -13.93
N ASN A 164 -10.68 1.89 -14.23
CA ASN A 164 -10.75 0.83 -15.23
C ASN A 164 -9.82 -0.35 -14.87
N LYS A 165 -10.38 -1.43 -14.34
CA LYS A 165 -9.64 -2.66 -14.03
C LYS A 165 -9.31 -3.42 -15.33
N SER A 166 -8.03 -3.49 -15.65
CA SER A 166 -7.49 -4.15 -16.84
C SER A 166 -6.11 -4.71 -16.53
N PHE A 167 -5.56 -5.58 -17.41
CA PHE A 167 -4.17 -6.03 -17.29
C PHE A 167 -3.22 -4.83 -17.10
N SER A 168 -3.33 -3.82 -17.96
CA SER A 168 -2.42 -2.68 -17.97
C SER A 168 -2.49 -1.86 -16.69
N SER A 169 -3.68 -1.61 -16.16
CA SER A 169 -3.85 -0.81 -14.94
C SER A 169 -3.42 -1.59 -13.69
N ALA A 170 -3.79 -2.87 -13.58
CA ALA A 170 -3.34 -3.74 -12.49
C ALA A 170 -1.83 -3.92 -12.49
N PHE A 171 -1.23 -4.20 -13.66
CA PHE A 171 0.21 -4.36 -13.81
C PHE A 171 0.98 -3.09 -13.44
N ARG A 172 0.53 -1.91 -13.93
CA ARG A 172 1.19 -0.63 -13.62
C ARG A 172 1.11 -0.30 -12.14
N LEU A 173 -0.06 -0.49 -11.51
CA LEU A 173 -0.22 -0.26 -10.08
C LEU A 173 0.66 -1.20 -9.25
N ALA A 174 0.73 -2.49 -9.61
CA ALA A 174 1.60 -3.46 -8.97
C ALA A 174 3.08 -3.03 -9.04
N VAL A 175 3.57 -2.70 -10.24
CA VAL A 175 4.96 -2.22 -10.43
C VAL A 175 5.23 -0.96 -9.62
N LYS A 176 4.26 -0.03 -9.58
CA LYS A 176 4.41 1.21 -8.82
C LYS A 176 4.49 0.97 -7.31
N TYR A 177 3.75 -0.01 -6.79
CA TYR A 177 3.89 -0.45 -5.40
C TYR A 177 5.26 -1.09 -5.12
N LEU A 178 5.86 -1.85 -6.03
CA LEU A 178 7.25 -2.34 -5.87
C LEU A 178 8.26 -1.19 -5.83
N ASP A 179 8.09 -0.20 -6.71
CA ASP A 179 8.92 1.00 -6.70
C ASP A 179 8.75 1.75 -5.37
N PHE A 180 7.53 1.85 -4.85
CA PHE A 180 7.28 2.47 -3.54
C PHE A 180 7.93 1.68 -2.40
N ALA A 181 7.81 0.36 -2.40
CA ALA A 181 8.41 -0.52 -1.39
C ALA A 181 9.95 -0.41 -1.34
N THR A 182 10.59 -0.12 -2.47
CA THR A 182 12.05 0.09 -2.54
C THR A 182 12.53 1.19 -1.58
N TYR A 183 11.73 2.24 -1.39
CA TYR A 183 12.07 3.38 -0.53
C TYR A 183 11.37 3.35 0.83
N ALA A 184 10.52 2.35 1.07
CA ALA A 184 9.76 2.23 2.30
C ALA A 184 10.64 1.87 3.50
N LYS A 185 10.17 2.23 4.70
CA LYS A 185 10.76 1.79 5.96
C LYS A 185 10.68 0.26 6.07
N GLU A 186 11.66 -0.32 6.76
CA GLU A 186 11.83 -1.77 6.82
C GLU A 186 10.64 -2.50 7.47
N ASP A 187 9.97 -1.85 8.41
CA ASP A 187 8.83 -2.38 9.18
C ASP A 187 7.55 -2.53 8.35
N VAL A 188 7.41 -1.83 7.22
CA VAL A 188 6.23 -1.90 6.34
C VAL A 188 6.52 -2.34 4.91
N LYS A 189 7.81 -2.47 4.58
CA LYS A 189 8.26 -2.85 3.24
C LYS A 189 7.63 -4.16 2.77
N LYS A 190 7.54 -5.16 3.66
CA LYS A 190 6.95 -6.46 3.34
C LYS A 190 5.46 -6.36 3.01
N GLU A 191 4.72 -5.55 3.76
CA GLU A 191 3.30 -5.34 3.55
C GLU A 191 3.01 -4.60 2.25
N ILE A 192 3.82 -3.59 1.89
CA ILE A 192 3.70 -2.90 0.59
C ILE A 192 4.01 -3.86 -0.57
N VAL A 193 5.02 -4.72 -0.41
CA VAL A 193 5.32 -5.78 -1.38
C VAL A 193 4.14 -6.76 -1.52
N ASN A 194 3.52 -7.17 -0.42
CA ASN A 194 2.34 -8.05 -0.49
C ASN A 194 1.16 -7.37 -1.19
N LEU A 195 1.02 -6.05 -1.02
CA LEU A 195 0.00 -5.27 -1.73
C LEU A 195 0.28 -5.22 -3.24
N SER A 196 1.54 -5.07 -3.64
CA SER A 196 1.95 -5.27 -5.04
C SER A 196 1.57 -6.66 -5.56
N ASP A 197 1.81 -7.72 -4.79
CA ASP A 197 1.48 -9.08 -5.24
C ASP A 197 0.00 -9.26 -5.53
N ILE A 198 -0.87 -8.62 -4.74
CA ILE A 198 -2.32 -8.67 -4.97
C ILE A 198 -2.65 -8.19 -6.38
N TYR A 199 -2.16 -7.00 -6.76
CA TYR A 199 -2.37 -6.44 -8.09
C TYR A 199 -1.63 -7.20 -9.19
N MET A 200 -0.44 -7.72 -8.88
CA MET A 200 0.34 -8.50 -9.84
C MET A 200 -0.33 -9.83 -10.17
N ASN A 201 -0.93 -10.49 -9.18
CA ASN A 201 -1.67 -11.74 -9.39
C ASN A 201 -2.94 -11.51 -10.22
N GLU A 202 -3.67 -10.42 -9.94
CA GLU A 202 -4.79 -10.03 -10.80
C GLU A 202 -4.32 -9.75 -12.24
N ALA A 203 -3.21 -9.02 -12.40
CA ALA A 203 -2.62 -8.77 -13.71
C ALA A 203 -2.24 -10.09 -14.42
N LYS A 204 -1.65 -11.07 -13.73
CA LYS A 204 -1.35 -12.41 -14.29
C LYS A 204 -2.63 -13.07 -14.81
N THR A 205 -3.69 -13.13 -14.01
CA THR A 205 -4.97 -13.73 -14.43
C THR A 205 -5.60 -13.00 -15.63
N LEU A 206 -5.52 -11.66 -15.68
CA LEU A 206 -6.01 -10.88 -16.81
C LEU A 206 -5.16 -11.08 -18.07
N LEU A 207 -3.83 -11.20 -17.93
CA LEU A 207 -2.92 -11.51 -19.03
C LEU A 207 -3.21 -12.89 -19.62
N GLU A 208 -3.43 -13.90 -18.77
CA GLU A 208 -3.78 -15.26 -19.19
C GLU A 208 -5.05 -15.31 -20.03
N LYS A 209 -6.03 -14.46 -19.75
CA LYS A 209 -7.29 -14.36 -20.50
C LYS A 209 -7.21 -13.45 -21.73
N SER A 210 -6.10 -12.73 -21.90
CA SER A 210 -5.91 -11.77 -23.01
C SER A 210 -5.36 -12.41 -24.28
N ASN A 211 -5.59 -11.72 -25.40
CA ASN A 211 -5.10 -12.07 -26.75
C ASN A 211 -3.89 -11.21 -27.17
N PHE A 212 -3.05 -10.79 -26.23
CA PHE A 212 -1.87 -9.98 -26.58
C PHE A 212 -0.82 -10.80 -27.33
N ASP A 213 -0.32 -10.25 -28.44
CA ASP A 213 0.74 -10.90 -29.25
C ASP A 213 2.04 -11.09 -28.47
N ASN A 214 2.34 -10.17 -27.54
CA ASN A 214 3.57 -10.17 -26.73
C ASN A 214 3.41 -10.84 -25.35
N LYS A 215 2.41 -11.72 -25.19
CA LYS A 215 2.08 -12.36 -23.91
C LYS A 215 3.28 -13.06 -23.26
N SER A 216 4.10 -13.78 -24.04
CA SER A 216 5.32 -14.44 -23.53
C SER A 216 6.31 -13.44 -22.91
N ALA A 217 6.57 -12.33 -23.59
CA ALA A 217 7.47 -11.30 -23.09
C ALA A 217 6.91 -10.60 -21.82
N LEU A 218 5.58 -10.41 -21.76
CA LEU A 218 4.92 -9.87 -20.57
C LEU A 218 4.96 -10.84 -19.38
N THR A 219 4.76 -12.15 -19.61
CA THR A 219 4.91 -13.18 -18.59
C THR A 219 6.34 -13.18 -18.04
N GLN A 220 7.34 -13.18 -18.92
CA GLN A 220 8.74 -13.10 -18.50
C GLN A 220 9.01 -11.82 -17.69
N LYS A 221 8.40 -10.68 -18.07
CA LYS A 221 8.54 -9.43 -17.30
C LYS A 221 8.02 -9.57 -15.88
N ILE A 222 6.86 -10.21 -15.73
CA ILE A 222 6.25 -10.46 -14.42
C ILE A 222 7.14 -11.38 -13.58
N GLU A 223 7.70 -12.45 -14.15
CA GLU A 223 8.63 -13.35 -13.45
C GLU A 223 9.89 -12.61 -12.95
N LEU A 224 10.44 -11.71 -13.77
CA LEU A 224 11.56 -10.87 -13.35
C LEU A 224 11.16 -9.88 -12.23
N LEU A 225 9.94 -9.35 -12.26
CA LEU A 225 9.43 -8.50 -11.18
C LEU A 225 9.20 -9.28 -9.87
N ASP A 226 8.83 -10.56 -9.95
CA ASP A 226 8.78 -11.44 -8.77
C ASP A 226 10.18 -11.61 -8.14
N LEU A 227 11.25 -11.67 -8.96
CA LEU A 227 12.62 -11.62 -8.46
C LEU A 227 12.99 -10.25 -7.88
N ASN A 228 12.50 -9.16 -8.47
CA ASN A 228 12.70 -7.81 -7.91
C ASN A 228 12.10 -7.68 -6.52
N LYS A 229 10.93 -8.28 -6.28
CA LYS A 229 10.34 -8.37 -4.95
C LYS A 229 11.28 -9.06 -3.95
N ASP A 230 11.88 -10.19 -4.33
CA ASP A 230 12.82 -10.88 -3.44
C ASP A 230 14.05 -10.02 -3.15
N LEU A 231 14.53 -9.25 -4.14
CA LEU A 231 15.61 -8.27 -3.98
C LEU A 231 15.23 -7.15 -2.99
N ILE A 232 14.03 -6.56 -3.13
CA ILE A 232 13.51 -5.54 -2.20
C ILE A 232 13.47 -6.07 -0.75
N LEU A 233 13.16 -7.36 -0.57
CA LEU A 233 13.14 -8.03 0.73
C LEU A 233 14.54 -8.51 1.20
N GLY A 234 15.62 -8.06 0.56
CA GLY A 234 17.00 -8.38 0.94
C GLY A 234 17.42 -9.83 0.66
N ARG A 235 16.77 -10.52 -0.26
CA ARG A 235 17.04 -11.94 -0.60
C ARG A 235 17.97 -12.07 -1.80
N ASP A 236 19.02 -11.28 -1.85
CA ASP A 236 19.92 -11.12 -3.01
C ASP A 236 20.48 -12.46 -3.50
N ARG A 237 20.90 -13.34 -2.58
CA ARG A 237 21.41 -14.67 -2.91
C ARG A 237 20.36 -15.56 -3.58
N LYS A 238 19.08 -15.43 -3.21
CA LYS A 238 17.99 -16.17 -3.84
C LYS A 238 17.80 -15.68 -5.28
N VAL A 239 17.78 -14.36 -5.47
CA VAL A 239 17.67 -13.71 -6.78
C VAL A 239 18.82 -14.13 -7.70
N TYR A 240 20.06 -14.00 -7.25
CA TYR A 240 21.25 -14.42 -8.00
C TYR A 240 21.17 -15.88 -8.45
N ARG A 241 20.78 -16.79 -7.54
CA ARG A 241 20.63 -18.22 -7.86
C ARG A 241 19.54 -18.49 -8.90
N ALA A 242 18.46 -17.71 -8.90
CA ALA A 242 17.42 -17.82 -9.91
C ALA A 242 17.94 -17.34 -11.27
N LEU A 243 18.53 -16.14 -11.32
CA LEU A 243 19.05 -15.54 -12.56
C LEU A 243 20.16 -16.37 -13.21
N LYS A 244 21.01 -17.03 -12.42
CA LYS A 244 22.07 -17.91 -12.93
C LYS A 244 21.53 -19.12 -13.71
N LYS A 245 20.30 -19.54 -13.44
CA LYS A 245 19.63 -20.65 -14.16
C LYS A 245 18.93 -20.17 -15.42
N THR A 246 18.74 -18.87 -15.59
CA THR A 246 18.08 -18.27 -16.74
C THR A 246 19.06 -18.13 -17.89
N ASN A 247 18.66 -18.56 -19.09
CA ASN A 247 19.45 -18.34 -20.29
C ASN A 247 19.31 -16.87 -20.75
N GLU A 248 20.41 -16.11 -20.70
CA GLU A 248 20.44 -14.70 -21.10
C GLU A 248 19.94 -14.48 -22.55
N THR A 249 20.24 -15.40 -23.48
CA THR A 249 19.80 -15.25 -24.88
C THR A 249 18.29 -15.42 -25.07
N SER A 250 17.60 -15.99 -24.07
CA SER A 250 16.13 -16.13 -24.07
C SER A 250 15.40 -14.93 -23.45
N ILE A 251 16.13 -13.95 -22.93
CA ILE A 251 15.52 -12.72 -22.40
C ILE A 251 15.04 -11.85 -23.57
N ASP A 252 13.75 -11.57 -23.59
CA ASP A 252 13.14 -10.70 -24.57
C ASP A 252 13.76 -9.29 -24.50
N LYS A 253 13.90 -8.64 -25.65
CA LYS A 253 14.47 -7.30 -25.77
C LYS A 253 13.83 -6.30 -24.81
N ILE A 254 12.51 -6.37 -24.58
CA ILE A 254 11.81 -5.43 -23.68
C ILE A 254 12.20 -5.61 -22.21
N ASN A 255 12.75 -6.77 -21.84
CA ASN A 255 13.05 -7.15 -20.47
C ASN A 255 14.54 -7.07 -20.12
N LYS A 256 15.41 -6.84 -21.10
CA LYS A 256 16.87 -6.81 -20.91
C LYS A 256 17.32 -5.84 -19.82
N SER A 257 16.75 -4.64 -19.78
CA SER A 257 17.13 -3.64 -18.76
C SER A 257 16.76 -4.09 -17.34
N LEU A 258 15.57 -4.66 -17.14
CA LEU A 258 15.15 -5.21 -15.85
C LEU A 258 16.03 -6.40 -15.45
N TYR A 259 16.32 -7.30 -16.39
CA TYR A 259 17.21 -8.44 -16.16
C TYR A 259 18.62 -7.97 -15.75
N ALA A 260 19.20 -7.00 -16.46
CA ALA A 260 20.50 -6.43 -16.15
C ALA A 260 20.52 -5.76 -14.76
N PHE A 261 19.46 -5.02 -14.42
CA PHE A 261 19.31 -4.44 -13.09
C PHE A 261 19.32 -5.51 -11.99
N LEU A 262 18.54 -6.59 -12.15
CA LEU A 262 18.48 -7.67 -11.17
C LEU A 262 19.83 -8.40 -11.03
N GLN A 263 20.54 -8.60 -12.14
CA GLN A 263 21.89 -9.17 -12.12
C GLN A 263 22.86 -8.25 -11.37
N TYR A 264 22.91 -6.97 -11.73
CA TYR A 264 23.74 -5.97 -11.08
C TYR A 264 23.48 -5.92 -9.57
N ALA A 265 22.22 -5.76 -9.19
CA ALA A 265 21.82 -5.59 -7.80
C ALA A 265 22.08 -6.84 -6.96
N SER A 266 21.69 -8.02 -7.44
CA SER A 266 21.85 -9.26 -6.69
C SER A 266 23.32 -9.65 -6.51
N LEU A 267 24.17 -9.43 -7.53
CA LEU A 267 25.62 -9.64 -7.44
C LEU A 267 26.27 -8.69 -6.44
N LYS A 268 25.88 -7.41 -6.48
CA LYS A 268 26.37 -6.41 -5.53
C LYS A 268 25.96 -6.76 -4.09
N GLY A 269 24.70 -7.17 -3.88
CA GLY A 269 24.15 -7.59 -2.59
C GLY A 269 24.84 -8.80 -1.96
N ILE A 270 25.44 -9.67 -2.78
CA ILE A 270 26.23 -10.81 -2.29
C ILE A 270 27.75 -10.56 -2.30
N GLY A 271 28.19 -9.32 -2.51
CA GLY A 271 29.60 -8.93 -2.45
C GLY A 271 30.42 -9.27 -3.70
N LYS A 272 29.80 -9.68 -4.81
CA LYS A 272 30.47 -10.00 -6.08
C LYS A 272 30.61 -8.76 -6.98
N ILE A 273 31.36 -7.77 -6.49
CA ILE A 273 31.41 -6.43 -7.11
C ILE A 273 31.92 -6.49 -8.55
N GLU A 274 33.04 -7.16 -8.83
CA GLU A 274 33.61 -7.24 -10.18
C GLU A 274 32.66 -7.89 -11.19
N GLU A 275 31.96 -8.95 -10.78
CA GLU A 275 30.93 -9.59 -11.63
C GLU A 275 29.76 -8.65 -11.88
N SER A 276 29.37 -7.82 -10.89
CA SER A 276 28.27 -6.88 -11.03
C SER A 276 28.56 -5.79 -12.07
N LEU A 277 29.80 -5.29 -12.16
CA LEU A 277 30.17 -4.18 -13.05
C LEU A 277 29.91 -4.50 -14.53
N LYS A 278 29.92 -5.77 -14.93
CA LYS A 278 29.61 -6.23 -16.30
C LYS A 278 28.19 -5.85 -16.75
N TRP A 279 27.29 -5.62 -15.80
CA TRP A 279 25.89 -5.29 -16.05
C TRP A 279 25.61 -3.79 -15.97
N GLN A 280 26.51 -3.01 -15.36
CA GLN A 280 26.24 -1.62 -14.96
C GLN A 280 25.80 -0.73 -16.14
N ASP A 281 26.46 -0.85 -17.29
CA ASP A 281 26.18 -0.04 -18.49
C ASP A 281 24.81 -0.32 -19.11
N GLN A 282 24.17 -1.43 -18.74
CA GLN A 282 22.83 -1.83 -19.20
C GLN A 282 21.72 -1.42 -18.23
N VAL A 283 22.09 -0.88 -17.05
CA VAL A 283 21.16 -0.43 -16.02
C VAL A 283 20.89 1.06 -16.19
N SER A 284 19.62 1.46 -16.11
CA SER A 284 19.27 2.88 -16.17
C SER A 284 19.81 3.63 -14.95
N GLN A 285 20.10 4.93 -15.11
CA GLN A 285 20.56 5.75 -13.98
C GLN A 285 19.53 5.77 -12.83
N ASN A 286 18.24 5.77 -13.15
CA ASN A 286 17.17 5.71 -12.15
C ASN A 286 17.22 4.40 -11.35
N ASP A 287 17.46 3.28 -12.02
CA ASP A 287 17.58 1.99 -11.33
C ASP A 287 18.89 1.85 -10.55
N LEU A 288 19.99 2.43 -11.05
CA LEU A 288 21.23 2.53 -10.27
C LEU A 288 21.02 3.33 -8.96
N ASN A 289 20.20 4.38 -9.00
CA ASN A 289 19.86 5.17 -7.81
C ASN A 289 19.04 4.37 -6.79
N LYS A 290 18.30 3.34 -7.21
CA LYS A 290 17.55 2.43 -6.32
C LYS A 290 18.48 1.52 -5.50
N ILE A 291 19.64 1.17 -6.04
CA ILE A 291 20.56 0.17 -5.47
C ILE A 291 20.94 0.49 -4.02
N LYS A 292 21.15 1.78 -3.68
CA LYS A 292 21.51 2.20 -2.31
C LYS A 292 20.43 1.91 -1.26
N PHE A 293 19.20 1.66 -1.68
CA PHE A 293 18.08 1.30 -0.81
C PHE A 293 17.82 -0.21 -0.75
N LEU A 294 18.43 -0.97 -1.68
CA LEU A 294 18.26 -2.42 -1.81
C LEU A 294 19.44 -3.19 -1.23
N VAL A 295 20.66 -2.70 -1.48
CA VAL A 295 21.91 -3.35 -1.12
C VAL A 295 22.62 -2.52 -0.05
N LYS A 296 22.96 -3.17 1.06
CA LYS A 296 23.75 -2.60 2.16
C LYS A 296 25.22 -2.99 2.04
#